data_AF-A0A059Y9D3-F1
#
_entry.id   AF-A0A059Y9D3-F1
#
_cell.length_a   1.000
_cell.length_b   1.000
_cell.length_c   1.000
_cell.angle_alpha   90.00
_cell.angle_beta   90.00
_cell.angle_gamma   90.00
#
_symmetry.space_group_name_H-M   'P 1'
#
loop_
_entity.id
_entity.type
_entity.pdbx_description
1 polymer ?
#
loop_
_entity_poly.entity_id
_entity_poly.type
_entity_poly.pdbx_seq_one_letter_code
_entity_poly.pdbx_strand_id
1 'polypeptide(L)'
;MNNDEEEKKLKEKQEQDSVLQKVLDTWNKDFKDDIWEKWSYKDIFEKLKSKIPNNNLKLVSDQNTRPTPGSENPPFVIKLNDSSNKQVLPFGMVWPISSKTEYSGNEAITIGYDNEGKIEKFRSSTNKVPEHLPKFISSLSEAFENSTQKTIENLDKWDTSNINNFEGVFKDASNFNHDISGWNTDSAETMQEMFAGATHFNQNISNWNTSNVTDMTSMFWGATNFNQDLNSWNVEKVTSMQNMFSETKKFNSDLDKWQPKSIKSVFGMFANSMFNKSLKSWESHLPNKILNAQDFNRNAILNEDNLPVQITKSIKHFEDLKKAGNNQK
;
A
#
# COMPACT_ATOMS: atom_id res chain seq x y z
N MET A 1 -31.81 -25.59 -47.44
CA MET A 1 -31.59 -24.24 -46.88
C MET A 1 -31.68 -24.35 -45.36
N ASN A 2 -30.66 -24.12 -44.56
CA ASN A 2 -29.25 -24.53 -44.58
C ASN A 2 -28.89 -24.60 -43.09
N ASN A 3 -29.06 -25.75 -42.42
CA ASN A 3 -28.77 -25.90 -40.99
C ASN A 3 -27.35 -25.46 -40.64
N ASP A 4 -26.40 -25.67 -41.55
CA ASP A 4 -24.99 -25.28 -41.37
C ASP A 4 -24.78 -23.74 -41.36
N GLU A 5 -25.59 -22.98 -42.09
CA GLU A 5 -25.53 -21.50 -42.07
C GLU A 5 -26.16 -20.93 -40.80
N GLU A 6 -27.25 -21.53 -40.31
CA GLU A 6 -27.87 -21.14 -39.05
C GLU A 6 -26.97 -21.47 -37.85
N GLU A 7 -26.34 -22.65 -37.86
CA GLU A 7 -25.39 -23.05 -36.83
C GLU A 7 -24.14 -22.16 -36.82
N LYS A 8 -23.65 -21.76 -37.99
CA LYS A 8 -22.55 -20.80 -38.12
C LYS A 8 -22.93 -19.42 -37.58
N LYS A 9 -24.09 -18.88 -37.94
CA LYS A 9 -24.60 -17.60 -37.42
C LYS A 9 -24.80 -17.63 -35.91
N LEU A 10 -25.26 -18.76 -35.36
CA LEU A 10 -25.44 -18.93 -33.92
C LEU A 10 -24.11 -18.94 -33.17
N LYS A 11 -23.10 -19.66 -33.69
CA LYS A 11 -21.74 -19.67 -33.14
C LYS A 11 -21.09 -18.28 -33.18
N GLU A 12 -21.22 -17.56 -34.31
CA GLU A 12 -20.73 -16.19 -34.44
C GLU A 12 -21.40 -15.24 -33.44
N LYS A 13 -22.72 -15.35 -33.24
CA LYS A 13 -23.45 -14.55 -32.25
C LYS A 13 -23.00 -14.85 -30.81
N GLN A 14 -22.85 -16.12 -30.45
CA GLN A 14 -22.36 -16.53 -29.12
C GLN A 14 -20.95 -16.02 -28.83
N GLU A 15 -20.08 -16.03 -29.84
CA GLU A 15 -18.72 -15.48 -29.72
C GLU A 15 -18.73 -13.96 -29.52
N GLN A 16 -19.56 -13.23 -30.28
CA GLN A 16 -19.74 -11.78 -30.10
C GLN A 16 -20.25 -11.42 -28.70
N ASP A 17 -21.26 -12.13 -28.21
CA ASP A 17 -21.84 -11.90 -26.88
C ASP A 17 -20.81 -12.18 -25.77
N SER A 18 -20.00 -13.24 -25.92
CA SER A 18 -18.89 -13.56 -25.00
C SER A 18 -17.84 -12.45 -24.93
N VAL A 19 -17.47 -11.87 -26.09
CA VAL A 19 -16.52 -10.75 -26.13
C VAL A 19 -17.10 -9.52 -25.45
N LEU A 20 -18.35 -9.14 -25.75
CA LEU A 20 -19.00 -7.99 -25.13
C LEU A 20 -19.16 -8.15 -23.61
N GLN A 21 -19.45 -9.36 -23.13
CA GLN A 21 -19.49 -9.64 -21.70
C GLN A 21 -18.12 -9.44 -21.05
N LYS A 22 -17.03 -9.95 -21.66
CA LYS A 22 -15.68 -9.73 -21.16
C LYS A 22 -15.29 -8.25 -21.11
N VAL A 23 -15.75 -7.47 -22.10
CA VAL A 23 -15.54 -6.02 -22.10
C VAL A 23 -16.29 -5.35 -20.95
N LEU A 24 -17.55 -5.73 -20.71
CA LEU A 24 -18.34 -5.22 -19.60
C LEU A 24 -17.72 -5.58 -18.24
N ASP A 25 -17.22 -6.81 -18.09
CA ASP A 25 -16.54 -7.25 -16.87
C ASP A 25 -15.26 -6.46 -16.61
N THR A 26 -14.46 -6.24 -17.67
CA THR A 26 -13.25 -5.42 -17.61
C THR A 26 -13.57 -3.97 -17.30
N TRP A 27 -14.64 -3.43 -17.90
CA TRP A 27 -15.11 -2.07 -17.64
C TRP A 27 -15.50 -1.89 -16.16
N ASN A 28 -16.35 -2.78 -15.64
CA ASN A 28 -16.81 -2.71 -14.26
C ASN A 28 -15.67 -2.87 -13.25
N LYS A 29 -14.67 -3.68 -13.58
CA LYS A 29 -13.52 -3.94 -12.72
C LYS A 29 -12.52 -2.78 -12.71
N ASP A 30 -12.09 -2.34 -13.89
CA ASP A 30 -10.87 -1.53 -14.03
C ASP A 30 -11.15 -0.07 -14.37
N PHE A 31 -12.36 0.25 -14.81
CA PHE A 31 -12.64 1.54 -15.45
C PHE A 31 -13.75 2.30 -14.73
N LYS A 32 -14.90 1.66 -14.46
CA LYS A 32 -16.14 2.31 -13.99
C LYS A 32 -15.95 3.40 -12.92
N ASP A 33 -15.03 3.21 -11.99
CA ASP A 33 -14.78 4.09 -10.84
C ASP A 33 -13.42 4.86 -10.91
N ASP A 34 -12.76 4.93 -12.08
CA ASP A 34 -11.45 5.58 -12.30
C ASP A 34 -11.55 7.12 -12.49
N ILE A 35 -10.43 7.84 -12.55
CA ILE A 35 -10.37 9.30 -12.75
C ILE A 35 -10.53 9.63 -14.23
N TRP A 36 -11.68 10.21 -14.60
CA TRP A 36 -12.04 10.38 -16.01
C TRP A 36 -11.74 11.76 -16.60
N GLU A 37 -11.56 12.81 -15.79
CA GLU A 37 -11.37 14.17 -16.31
C GLU A 37 -10.08 14.31 -17.16
N LYS A 38 -9.08 13.44 -16.95
CA LYS A 38 -7.82 13.46 -17.73
C LYS A 38 -7.98 12.95 -19.16
N TRP A 39 -9.00 12.14 -19.44
CA TRP A 39 -9.06 11.31 -20.64
C TRP A 39 -10.25 11.66 -21.52
N SER A 40 -10.00 11.80 -22.81
CA SER A 40 -11.07 11.77 -23.79
C SER A 40 -11.63 10.35 -23.92
N TYR A 41 -12.82 10.19 -24.49
CA TYR A 41 -13.36 8.87 -24.82
C TYR A 41 -12.43 8.06 -25.71
N LYS A 42 -11.65 8.71 -26.58
CA LYS A 42 -10.59 8.04 -27.33
C LYS A 42 -9.55 7.41 -26.42
N ASP A 43 -9.04 8.16 -25.45
CA ASP A 43 -8.00 7.67 -24.53
C ASP A 43 -8.52 6.52 -23.66
N ILE A 44 -9.75 6.64 -23.15
CA ILE A 44 -10.45 5.59 -22.40
C ILE A 44 -10.60 4.34 -23.26
N PHE A 45 -11.01 4.51 -24.52
CA PHE A 45 -11.20 3.41 -25.46
C PHE A 45 -9.90 2.66 -25.75
N GLU A 46 -8.80 3.37 -26.01
CA GLU A 46 -7.51 2.71 -26.27
C GLU A 46 -6.98 1.95 -25.05
N LYS A 47 -7.15 2.49 -23.84
CA LYS A 47 -6.86 1.79 -22.59
C LYS A 47 -7.72 0.53 -22.43
N LEU A 48 -9.04 0.63 -22.59
CA LEU A 48 -9.94 -0.52 -22.52
C LEU A 48 -9.54 -1.58 -23.55
N LYS A 49 -9.31 -1.17 -24.80
CA LYS A 49 -8.91 -2.04 -25.90
C LYS A 49 -7.62 -2.80 -25.59
N SER A 50 -6.62 -2.15 -24.97
CA SER A 50 -5.37 -2.82 -24.58
C SER A 50 -5.52 -3.96 -23.56
N LYS A 51 -6.61 -3.96 -22.78
CA LYS A 51 -6.92 -5.03 -21.81
C LYS A 51 -7.76 -6.15 -22.39
N ILE A 52 -8.31 -5.95 -23.58
CA ILE A 52 -9.15 -6.93 -24.26
C ILE A 52 -8.31 -7.62 -25.33
N PRO A 53 -8.14 -8.95 -25.30
CA PRO A 53 -7.31 -9.66 -26.27
C PRO A 53 -7.83 -9.60 -27.72
N ASN A 54 -8.97 -8.94 -27.96
CA ASN A 54 -9.65 -8.89 -29.25
C ASN A 54 -9.60 -7.47 -29.84
N ASN A 55 -8.99 -7.34 -31.03
CA ASN A 55 -8.79 -6.04 -31.70
C ASN A 55 -10.03 -5.52 -32.45
N ASN A 56 -11.15 -6.26 -32.45
CA ASN A 56 -12.34 -5.94 -33.22
C ASN A 56 -13.31 -4.94 -32.56
N LEU A 57 -12.85 -4.18 -31.56
CA LEU A 57 -13.66 -3.14 -30.93
C LEU A 57 -13.62 -1.84 -31.74
N LYS A 58 -14.74 -1.10 -31.74
CA LYS A 58 -14.87 0.25 -32.28
C LYS A 58 -15.62 1.15 -31.29
N LEU A 59 -15.07 2.35 -31.07
CA LEU A 59 -15.74 3.42 -30.34
C LEU A 59 -16.88 4.01 -31.17
N VAL A 60 -18.07 4.09 -30.59
CA VAL A 60 -19.27 4.69 -31.21
C VAL A 60 -19.50 6.11 -30.71
N SER A 61 -19.23 6.37 -29.43
CA SER A 61 -19.35 7.71 -28.84
C SER A 61 -18.34 8.68 -29.46
N ASP A 62 -18.63 9.99 -29.34
CA ASP A 62 -17.72 11.03 -29.83
C ASP A 62 -16.36 10.93 -29.11
N GLN A 63 -15.32 10.73 -29.91
CA GLN A 63 -13.93 10.54 -29.47
C GLN A 63 -13.41 11.72 -28.65
N ASN A 64 -13.92 12.94 -28.90
CA ASN A 64 -13.47 14.16 -28.25
C ASN A 64 -14.22 14.46 -26.94
N THR A 65 -15.25 13.68 -26.62
CA THR A 65 -15.98 13.84 -25.35
C THR A 65 -15.03 13.63 -24.19
N ARG A 66 -15.06 14.57 -23.24
CA ARG A 66 -14.33 14.50 -21.97
C ARG A 66 -15.34 14.41 -20.83
N PRO A 67 -15.30 13.34 -20.03
CA PRO A 67 -16.10 13.24 -18.83
C PRO A 67 -15.91 14.45 -17.92
N THR A 68 -17.01 15.07 -17.51
CA THR A 68 -17.00 16.23 -16.61
C THR A 68 -17.48 15.80 -15.22
N PRO A 69 -16.70 16.08 -14.16
CA PRO A 69 -17.12 15.82 -12.78
C PRO A 69 -18.45 16.48 -12.42
N GLY A 70 -19.27 15.80 -11.64
CA GLY A 70 -20.57 16.32 -11.15
C GLY A 70 -21.63 16.57 -12.22
N SER A 71 -21.42 16.10 -13.46
CA SER A 71 -22.34 16.31 -14.58
C SER A 71 -22.91 14.99 -15.11
N GLU A 72 -24.08 15.06 -15.75
CA GLU A 72 -24.58 13.94 -16.56
C GLU A 72 -23.68 13.81 -17.80
N ASN A 73 -22.92 12.72 -17.84
CA ASN A 73 -22.02 12.43 -18.95
C ASN A 73 -22.76 11.59 -19.99
N PRO A 74 -22.54 11.83 -21.30
CA PRO A 74 -23.12 10.97 -22.33
C PRO A 74 -22.64 9.52 -22.15
N PRO A 75 -23.38 8.52 -22.64
CA PRO A 75 -22.97 7.14 -22.49
C PRO A 75 -21.67 6.85 -23.26
N PHE A 76 -20.76 6.07 -22.68
CA PHE A 76 -19.63 5.49 -23.39
C PHE A 76 -20.11 4.24 -24.15
N VAL A 77 -20.15 4.33 -25.47
CA VAL A 77 -20.75 3.31 -26.34
C VAL A 77 -19.69 2.74 -27.25
N ILE A 78 -19.60 1.43 -27.26
CA ILE A 78 -18.71 0.65 -28.13
C ILE A 78 -19.52 -0.37 -28.94
N LYS A 79 -18.87 -0.95 -29.95
CA LYS A 79 -19.40 -2.09 -30.69
C LYS A 79 -18.28 -2.95 -31.24
N LEU A 80 -18.61 -4.14 -31.73
CA LEU A 80 -17.70 -4.93 -32.57
C LEU A 80 -17.73 -4.41 -34.02
N ASN A 81 -16.60 -4.51 -34.72
CA ASN A 81 -16.42 -4.01 -36.10
C ASN A 81 -17.52 -4.50 -37.04
N ASP A 82 -17.79 -5.81 -37.00
CA ASP A 82 -18.71 -6.51 -37.89
C ASP A 82 -20.14 -6.63 -37.32
N SER A 83 -20.42 -5.97 -36.19
CA SER A 83 -21.71 -6.02 -35.52
C SER A 83 -22.44 -4.67 -35.56
N SER A 84 -23.76 -4.74 -35.65
CA SER A 84 -24.67 -3.61 -35.41
C SER A 84 -25.01 -3.44 -33.92
N ASN A 85 -24.74 -4.47 -33.09
CA ASN A 85 -25.02 -4.42 -31.67
C ASN A 85 -24.08 -3.43 -30.97
N LYS A 86 -24.68 -2.46 -30.28
CA LYS A 86 -23.98 -1.48 -29.46
C LYS A 86 -24.02 -1.92 -28.00
N GLN A 87 -22.88 -1.85 -27.34
CA GLN A 87 -22.79 -2.03 -25.89
C GLN A 87 -22.60 -0.66 -25.25
N VAL A 88 -23.51 -0.31 -24.36
CA VAL A 88 -23.38 0.87 -23.50
C VAL A 88 -22.62 0.46 -22.25
N LEU A 89 -21.60 1.23 -21.91
CA LEU A 89 -20.79 1.07 -20.71
C LEU A 89 -21.04 2.31 -19.83
N PRO A 90 -21.84 2.19 -18.75
CA PRO A 90 -22.17 3.33 -17.91
C PRO A 90 -20.95 3.76 -17.08
N PHE A 91 -20.73 5.07 -16.97
CA PHE A 91 -19.80 5.62 -16.00
C PHE A 91 -20.34 5.44 -14.58
N GLY A 92 -19.44 5.20 -13.62
CA GLY A 92 -19.71 5.47 -12.22
C GLY A 92 -19.63 6.97 -11.94
N MET A 93 -19.09 7.34 -10.77
CA MET A 93 -18.82 8.75 -10.48
C MET A 93 -17.63 9.25 -11.31
N VAL A 94 -17.78 10.41 -11.96
CA VAL A 94 -16.67 11.09 -12.62
C VAL A 94 -15.94 11.95 -11.61
N TRP A 95 -14.74 11.51 -11.24
CA TRP A 95 -13.90 12.17 -10.27
C TRP A 95 -13.07 13.29 -10.92
N PRO A 96 -12.91 14.45 -10.24
CA PRO A 96 -12.01 15.49 -10.70
C PRO A 96 -10.54 15.05 -10.62
N ILE A 97 -9.65 15.69 -11.39
CA ILE A 97 -8.21 15.43 -11.42
C ILE A 97 -7.58 15.56 -10.03
N SER A 98 -8.08 16.50 -9.24
CA SER A 98 -7.74 16.69 -7.84
C SER A 98 -8.98 17.18 -7.10
N SER A 99 -8.98 16.97 -5.79
CA SER A 99 -10.09 17.35 -4.92
C SER A 99 -9.55 17.97 -3.63
N LYS A 100 -10.40 18.71 -2.93
CA LYS A 100 -10.14 19.19 -1.58
C LYS A 100 -11.05 18.49 -0.59
N THR A 101 -10.50 18.26 0.60
CA THR A 101 -11.25 17.69 1.71
C THR A 101 -12.18 18.76 2.28
N GLU A 102 -13.48 18.55 2.15
CA GLU A 102 -14.52 19.38 2.76
C GLU A 102 -14.92 18.81 4.11
N TYR A 103 -15.32 19.68 5.04
CA TYR A 103 -15.59 19.30 6.42
C TYR A 103 -16.92 19.86 6.94
N SER A 104 -17.63 19.03 7.70
CA SER A 104 -18.71 19.46 8.60
C SER A 104 -18.24 19.23 10.04
N GLY A 105 -17.76 20.30 10.69
CA GLY A 105 -17.07 20.17 11.97
C GLY A 105 -15.77 19.36 11.84
N ASN A 106 -15.72 18.19 12.48
CA ASN A 106 -14.59 17.24 12.44
C ASN A 106 -14.81 16.08 11.46
N GLU A 107 -15.97 16.03 10.78
CA GLU A 107 -16.26 14.98 9.81
C GLU A 107 -15.76 15.43 8.43
N ALA A 108 -14.92 14.62 7.78
CA ALA A 108 -14.59 14.82 6.38
C ALA A 108 -15.76 14.32 5.52
N ILE A 109 -16.33 15.23 4.72
CA ILE A 109 -17.48 14.96 3.84
C ILE A 109 -17.01 14.47 2.46
N THR A 110 -15.86 14.94 2.01
CA THR A 110 -15.19 14.50 0.79
C THR A 110 -13.79 14.02 1.11
N ILE A 111 -13.15 13.34 0.16
CA ILE A 111 -11.72 13.00 0.24
C ILE A 111 -10.98 13.94 -0.72
N GLY A 112 -10.06 14.74 -0.19
CA GLY A 112 -9.13 15.51 -1.00
C GLY A 112 -7.98 14.64 -1.49
N TYR A 113 -7.46 14.92 -2.69
CA TYR A 113 -6.36 14.19 -3.28
C TYR A 113 -5.72 15.01 -4.41
N ASP A 114 -4.48 14.70 -4.75
CA ASP A 114 -3.77 15.31 -5.87
C ASP A 114 -3.92 14.51 -7.18
N ASN A 115 -3.30 15.03 -8.24
CA ASN A 115 -3.36 14.41 -9.56
C ASN A 115 -2.57 13.10 -9.69
N GLU A 116 -1.82 12.67 -8.67
CA GLU A 116 -1.11 11.39 -8.63
C GLU A 116 -1.87 10.34 -7.82
N GLY A 117 -2.98 10.73 -7.19
CA GLY A 117 -3.77 9.86 -6.33
C GLY A 117 -3.18 9.72 -4.92
N LYS A 118 -2.36 10.69 -4.47
CA LYS A 118 -2.04 10.86 -3.05
C LYS A 118 -3.15 11.63 -2.37
N ILE A 119 -3.62 11.09 -1.25
CA ILE A 119 -4.66 11.73 -0.44
C ILE A 119 -4.14 13.00 0.23
N GLU A 120 -5.00 14.01 0.37
CA GLU A 120 -4.71 15.18 1.18
C GLU A 120 -4.71 14.79 2.66
N LYS A 121 -3.72 15.28 3.41
CA LYS A 121 -3.67 15.09 4.86
C LYS A 121 -4.94 15.63 5.53
N PHE A 122 -5.60 14.79 6.31
CA PHE A 122 -6.76 15.17 7.10
C PHE A 122 -6.38 16.08 8.27
N ARG A 123 -7.32 16.90 8.74
CA ARG A 123 -7.14 17.68 9.97
C ARG A 123 -6.86 16.73 11.13
N SER A 124 -6.00 17.11 12.07
CA SER A 124 -5.67 16.27 13.23
C SER A 124 -6.87 15.95 14.13
N SER A 125 -7.97 16.71 14.03
CA SER A 125 -9.23 16.47 14.74
C SER A 125 -10.22 15.58 13.99
N THR A 126 -9.90 15.12 12.78
CA THR A 126 -10.84 14.38 11.91
C THR A 126 -11.23 13.05 12.53
N ASN A 127 -12.51 12.90 12.89
CA ASN A 127 -13.03 11.73 13.61
C ASN A 127 -13.90 10.81 12.75
N LYS A 128 -14.20 11.21 11.51
CA LYS A 128 -14.97 10.45 10.54
C LYS A 128 -14.50 10.78 9.13
N VAL A 129 -14.41 9.76 8.30
CA VAL A 129 -14.12 9.86 6.87
C VAL A 129 -15.25 9.27 6.03
N PRO A 130 -15.33 9.57 4.72
CA PRO A 130 -16.26 8.89 3.84
C PRO A 130 -16.03 7.37 3.81
N GLU A 131 -17.09 6.58 3.65
CA GLU A 131 -17.03 5.11 3.69
C GLU A 131 -16.22 4.49 2.54
N HIS A 132 -16.12 5.19 1.42
CA HIS A 132 -15.50 4.67 0.22
C HIS A 132 -14.25 5.47 -0.12
N LEU A 133 -13.12 4.78 -0.12
CA LEU A 133 -11.87 5.29 -0.69
C LEU A 133 -11.96 5.16 -2.23
N PRO A 134 -11.72 6.23 -3.00
CA PRO A 134 -11.74 6.13 -4.46
C PRO A 134 -10.66 5.16 -4.96
N LYS A 135 -11.02 4.25 -5.87
CA LYS A 135 -10.12 3.15 -6.30
C LYS A 135 -8.81 3.60 -6.93
N PHE A 136 -8.75 4.79 -7.50
CA PHE A 136 -7.54 5.34 -8.10
C PHE A 136 -6.55 5.91 -7.08
N ILE A 137 -6.95 6.05 -5.81
CA ILE A 137 -6.01 6.45 -4.75
C ILE A 137 -4.98 5.33 -4.63
N SER A 138 -3.71 5.74 -4.69
CA SER A 138 -2.56 4.82 -4.62
C SER A 138 -1.66 5.12 -3.42
N SER A 139 -1.82 6.29 -2.79
CA SER A 139 -0.99 6.73 -1.69
C SER A 139 -1.83 7.31 -0.56
N LEU A 140 -1.67 6.73 0.63
CA LEU A 140 -2.17 7.25 1.90
C LEU A 140 -1.09 8.04 2.65
N SER A 141 -0.02 8.43 1.96
CA SER A 141 1.12 9.12 2.56
C SER A 141 0.66 10.29 3.43
N GLU A 142 0.99 10.23 4.72
CA GLU A 142 0.72 11.24 5.75
C GLU A 142 -0.77 11.54 6.02
N ALA A 143 -1.69 10.70 5.54
CA ALA A 143 -3.13 10.97 5.56
C ALA A 143 -3.66 11.38 6.95
N PHE A 144 -3.21 10.71 8.01
CA PHE A 144 -3.61 10.95 9.39
C PHE A 144 -2.43 11.31 10.30
N GLU A 145 -1.37 11.88 9.72
CA GLU A 145 -0.21 12.33 10.48
C GLU A 145 -0.64 13.35 11.55
N ASN A 146 -0.15 13.19 12.79
CA ASN A 146 -0.52 13.97 13.98
C ASN A 146 -2.02 13.88 14.36
N SER A 147 -2.74 12.84 13.92
CA SER A 147 -4.12 12.63 14.35
C SER A 147 -4.25 12.51 15.87
N THR A 148 -5.21 13.23 16.41
CA THR A 148 -5.52 13.24 17.86
C THR A 148 -6.52 12.15 18.25
N GLN A 149 -7.11 11.49 17.25
CA GLN A 149 -8.22 10.55 17.43
C GLN A 149 -7.72 9.14 17.75
N LYS A 150 -8.39 8.48 18.70
CA LYS A 150 -8.17 7.05 18.97
C LYS A 150 -8.76 6.18 17.88
N THR A 151 -9.96 6.53 17.42
CA THR A 151 -10.71 5.84 16.37
C THR A 151 -11.25 6.84 15.38
N ILE A 152 -11.28 6.48 14.10
CA ILE A 152 -11.84 7.31 13.02
C ILE A 152 -12.98 6.52 12.39
N GLU A 153 -14.21 7.02 12.47
CA GLU A 153 -15.39 6.35 11.91
C GLU A 153 -15.23 6.13 10.40
N ASN A 154 -15.61 4.93 9.94
CA ASN A 154 -15.56 4.43 8.56
C ASN A 154 -14.17 4.10 8.00
N LEU A 155 -13.09 4.31 8.75
CA LEU A 155 -11.74 4.02 8.28
C LEU A 155 -11.53 2.52 7.98
N ASP A 156 -12.20 1.66 8.73
CA ASP A 156 -12.24 0.20 8.56
C ASP A 156 -12.92 -0.25 7.26
N LYS A 157 -13.73 0.62 6.63
CA LYS A 157 -14.48 0.32 5.40
C LYS A 157 -13.70 0.58 4.13
N TRP A 158 -12.54 1.22 4.22
CA TRP A 158 -11.72 1.56 3.05
C TRP A 158 -11.15 0.31 2.37
N ASP A 159 -11.36 0.21 1.06
CA ASP A 159 -10.65 -0.76 0.23
C ASP A 159 -9.25 -0.23 -0.07
N THR A 160 -8.25 -0.80 0.61
CA THR A 160 -6.84 -0.40 0.47
C THR A 160 -6.07 -1.23 -0.56
N SER A 161 -6.74 -2.04 -1.38
CA SER A 161 -6.06 -2.97 -2.31
C SER A 161 -5.15 -2.30 -3.34
N ASN A 162 -5.39 -1.02 -3.64
CA ASN A 162 -4.61 -0.25 -4.62
C ASN A 162 -3.54 0.65 -3.98
N ILE A 163 -3.42 0.65 -2.64
CA ILE A 163 -2.46 1.48 -1.93
C ILE A 163 -1.08 0.84 -1.96
N ASN A 164 -0.12 1.52 -2.58
CA ASN A 164 1.28 1.12 -2.60
C ASN A 164 2.14 1.93 -1.62
N ASN A 165 1.69 3.11 -1.21
CA ASN A 165 2.41 3.99 -0.31
C ASN A 165 1.62 4.22 0.99
N PHE A 166 2.11 3.60 2.08
CA PHE A 166 1.64 3.76 3.45
C PHE A 166 2.62 4.59 4.31
N GLU A 167 3.39 5.49 3.68
CA GLU A 167 4.37 6.31 4.39
C GLU A 167 3.67 7.24 5.40
N GLY A 168 4.03 7.13 6.68
CA GLY A 168 3.60 8.06 7.71
C GLY A 168 2.09 8.18 7.91
N VAL A 169 1.27 7.20 7.49
CA VAL A 169 -0.20 7.29 7.55
C VAL A 169 -0.68 7.74 8.93
N PHE A 170 -0.11 7.19 10.00
CA PHE A 170 -0.42 7.50 11.39
C PHE A 170 0.79 8.01 12.17
N LYS A 171 1.76 8.62 11.48
CA LYS A 171 2.94 9.21 12.12
C LYS A 171 2.50 10.29 13.13
N ASP A 172 3.06 10.25 14.33
CA ASP A 172 2.74 11.07 15.50
C ASP A 172 1.26 11.07 15.92
N ALA A 173 0.47 10.10 15.45
CA ALA A 173 -0.91 9.90 15.88
C ALA A 173 -0.97 9.19 17.25
N SER A 174 -0.49 9.88 18.29
CA SER A 174 -0.15 9.30 19.59
C SER A 174 -1.28 8.50 20.26
N ASN A 175 -2.55 8.86 20.03
CA ASN A 175 -3.74 8.19 20.58
C ASN A 175 -4.32 7.10 19.67
N PHE A 176 -3.89 7.02 18.41
CA PHE A 176 -4.50 6.16 17.40
C PHE A 176 -4.40 4.69 17.79
N ASN A 177 -5.53 3.99 17.77
CA ASN A 177 -5.62 2.56 18.01
C ASN A 177 -6.90 1.98 17.38
N HIS A 178 -7.32 2.48 16.21
CA HIS A 178 -8.46 1.97 15.45
C HIS A 178 -8.11 0.63 14.80
N ASP A 179 -9.02 -0.35 14.82
CA ASP A 179 -8.78 -1.66 14.19
C ASP A 179 -8.69 -1.53 12.67
N ILE A 180 -7.50 -1.79 12.14
CA ILE A 180 -7.16 -1.77 10.71
C ILE A 180 -6.66 -3.15 10.24
N SER A 181 -6.97 -4.20 11.00
CA SER A 181 -6.61 -5.58 10.64
C SER A 181 -7.22 -6.01 9.30
N GLY A 182 -8.34 -5.40 8.90
CA GLY A 182 -9.03 -5.65 7.63
C GLY A 182 -8.41 -4.99 6.39
N TRP A 183 -7.41 -4.12 6.54
CA TRP A 183 -6.77 -3.48 5.39
C TRP A 183 -6.02 -4.50 4.51
N ASN A 184 -6.23 -4.41 3.20
CA ASN A 184 -5.46 -5.15 2.21
C ASN A 184 -4.12 -4.43 1.95
N THR A 185 -3.01 -5.12 2.17
CA THR A 185 -1.64 -4.60 1.97
C THR A 185 -0.88 -5.29 0.83
N ASP A 186 -1.57 -6.04 -0.04
CA ASP A 186 -0.95 -6.82 -1.12
C ASP A 186 -0.13 -5.95 -2.09
N SER A 187 -0.57 -4.70 -2.31
CA SER A 187 0.09 -3.72 -3.19
C SER A 187 1.14 -2.87 -2.49
N ALA A 188 1.34 -3.01 -1.17
CA ALA A 188 2.22 -2.14 -0.40
C ALA A 188 3.69 -2.27 -0.84
N GLU A 189 4.30 -1.15 -1.22
CA GLU A 189 5.71 -1.04 -1.61
C GLU A 189 6.55 -0.34 -0.53
N THR A 190 5.96 0.62 0.21
CA THR A 190 6.58 1.30 1.35
C THR A 190 5.61 1.42 2.53
N MET A 191 6.13 1.20 3.74
CA MET A 191 5.45 1.39 5.03
C MET A 191 6.30 2.26 5.98
N GLN A 192 7.17 3.11 5.41
CA GLN A 192 8.05 3.99 6.17
C GLN A 192 7.25 4.82 7.17
N GLU A 193 7.70 4.90 8.43
CA GLU A 193 7.14 5.76 9.48
C GLU A 193 5.63 5.59 9.75
N MET A 194 4.97 4.54 9.23
CA MET A 194 3.51 4.41 9.25
C MET A 194 2.89 4.59 10.64
N PHE A 195 3.57 4.10 11.69
CA PHE A 195 3.17 4.22 13.10
C PHE A 195 4.25 4.89 13.97
N ALA A 196 5.19 5.64 13.35
CA ALA A 196 6.20 6.37 14.09
C ALA A 196 5.50 7.34 15.08
N GLY A 197 5.83 7.30 16.37
CA GLY A 197 5.20 8.15 17.39
C GLY A 197 3.76 7.77 17.77
N ALA A 198 3.16 6.72 17.19
CA ALA A 198 1.82 6.24 17.53
C ALA A 198 1.82 5.45 18.85
N THR A 199 2.07 6.15 19.97
CA THR A 199 2.37 5.53 21.27
C THR A 199 1.31 4.56 21.81
N HIS A 200 0.04 4.71 21.44
CA HIS A 200 -1.05 3.82 21.88
C HIS A 200 -1.41 2.70 20.89
N PHE A 201 -0.81 2.70 19.69
CA PHE A 201 -1.13 1.72 18.66
C PHE A 201 -0.67 0.32 19.09
N ASN A 202 -1.60 -0.64 19.07
CA ASN A 202 -1.34 -2.04 19.38
C ASN A 202 -2.37 -2.98 18.74
N GLN A 203 -2.86 -2.64 17.53
CA GLN A 203 -3.81 -3.48 16.81
C GLN A 203 -3.12 -4.63 16.10
N ASN A 204 -3.79 -5.78 16.03
CA ASN A 204 -3.26 -6.97 15.37
C ASN A 204 -3.14 -6.76 13.86
N ILE A 205 -1.90 -6.79 13.37
CA ILE A 205 -1.54 -6.66 11.95
C ILE A 205 -0.73 -7.87 11.45
N SER A 206 -0.81 -9.00 12.17
CA SER A 206 -0.11 -10.25 11.84
C SER A 206 -0.54 -10.85 10.49
N ASN A 207 -1.73 -10.49 10.01
CA ASN A 207 -2.31 -10.98 8.76
C ASN A 207 -1.93 -10.14 7.53
N TRP A 208 -1.23 -9.01 7.70
CA TRP A 208 -0.82 -8.18 6.58
C TRP A 208 0.20 -8.89 5.69
N ASN A 209 0.03 -8.72 4.38
CA ASN A 209 0.98 -9.18 3.38
C ASN A 209 2.07 -8.11 3.17
N THR A 210 3.31 -8.45 3.48
CA THR A 210 4.47 -7.54 3.32
C THR A 210 5.42 -7.97 2.20
N SER A 211 5.04 -8.94 1.37
CA SER A 211 5.92 -9.57 0.36
C SER A 211 6.37 -8.63 -0.77
N ASN A 212 5.73 -7.47 -0.93
CA ASN A 212 6.10 -6.42 -1.88
C ASN A 212 6.79 -5.22 -1.23
N VAL A 213 6.82 -5.15 0.10
CA VAL A 213 7.38 -4.00 0.83
C VAL A 213 8.90 -3.99 0.70
N THR A 214 9.45 -2.82 0.37
CA THR A 214 10.88 -2.58 0.19
C THR A 214 11.48 -1.66 1.23
N ASP A 215 10.66 -0.87 1.94
CA ASP A 215 11.09 0.05 3.00
C ASP A 215 10.15 0.00 4.22
N MET A 216 10.72 -0.28 5.39
CA MET A 216 10.06 -0.29 6.70
C MET A 216 10.80 0.64 7.70
N THR A 217 11.53 1.63 7.19
CA THR A 217 12.27 2.60 8.00
C THR A 217 11.36 3.27 9.01
N SER A 218 11.73 3.22 10.29
CA SER A 218 11.07 3.85 11.42
C SER A 218 9.58 3.48 11.58
N MET A 219 9.10 2.38 10.98
CA MET A 219 7.67 2.05 10.92
C MET A 219 6.98 2.05 12.30
N PHE A 220 7.65 1.58 13.35
CA PHE A 220 7.15 1.57 14.73
C PHE A 220 8.02 2.40 15.69
N TRP A 221 8.83 3.32 15.17
CA TRP A 221 9.70 4.15 15.99
C TRP A 221 8.89 4.88 17.07
N GLY A 222 9.19 4.68 18.35
CA GLY A 222 8.45 5.31 19.45
C GLY A 222 7.01 4.83 19.63
N ALA A 223 6.55 3.78 18.95
CA ALA A 223 5.24 3.15 19.20
C ALA A 223 5.27 2.33 20.51
N THR A 224 5.37 3.01 21.64
CA THR A 224 5.78 2.42 22.93
C THR A 224 4.92 1.25 23.41
N ASN A 225 3.62 1.21 23.06
CA ASN A 225 2.71 0.13 23.45
C ASN A 225 2.63 -1.05 22.47
N PHE A 226 3.21 -0.95 21.28
CA PHE A 226 3.09 -1.96 20.24
C PHE A 226 3.80 -3.26 20.66
N ASN A 227 3.08 -4.39 20.61
CA ASN A 227 3.59 -5.72 20.93
C ASN A 227 2.75 -6.84 20.26
N GLN A 228 2.62 -6.78 18.94
CA GLN A 228 1.92 -7.79 18.16
C GLN A 228 2.88 -8.82 17.54
N ASP A 229 2.35 -9.98 17.17
CA ASP A 229 3.12 -11.00 16.46
C ASP A 229 3.33 -10.57 15.00
N LEU A 230 4.60 -10.48 14.59
CA LEU A 230 5.03 -10.11 13.24
C LEU A 230 5.78 -11.24 12.54
N ASN A 231 5.87 -12.43 13.16
CA ASN A 231 6.72 -13.52 12.69
C ASN A 231 6.23 -14.13 11.36
N SER A 232 4.99 -13.83 10.95
CA SER A 232 4.41 -14.22 9.65
C SER A 232 4.84 -13.31 8.49
N TRP A 233 5.40 -12.13 8.76
CA TRP A 233 5.72 -11.15 7.74
C TRP A 233 6.84 -11.64 6.81
N ASN A 234 6.66 -11.41 5.51
CA ASN A 234 7.70 -11.64 4.51
C ASN A 234 8.54 -10.37 4.35
N VAL A 235 9.82 -10.46 4.72
CA VAL A 235 10.77 -9.34 4.67
C VAL A 235 11.90 -9.55 3.64
N GLU A 236 11.75 -10.51 2.71
CA GLU A 236 12.81 -10.86 1.77
C GLU A 236 13.23 -9.71 0.85
N LYS A 237 12.27 -8.85 0.46
CA LYS A 237 12.50 -7.68 -0.41
C LYS A 237 12.86 -6.41 0.35
N VAL A 238 12.74 -6.40 1.68
CA VAL A 238 12.97 -5.19 2.48
C VAL A 238 14.44 -4.81 2.43
N THR A 239 14.70 -3.56 2.06
CA THR A 239 16.05 -3.00 1.92
C THR A 239 16.44 -2.12 3.09
N SER A 240 15.49 -1.59 3.86
CA SER A 240 15.74 -0.77 5.05
C SER A 240 14.76 -1.09 6.18
N MET A 241 15.29 -1.32 7.38
CA MET A 241 14.55 -1.42 8.65
C MET A 241 15.18 -0.49 9.70
N GLN A 242 15.75 0.62 9.26
CA GLN A 242 16.41 1.59 10.15
C GLN A 242 15.41 2.09 11.19
N ASN A 243 15.78 2.07 12.46
CA ASN A 243 14.99 2.52 13.61
C ASN A 243 13.58 1.88 13.72
N MET A 244 13.30 0.78 13.02
CA MET A 244 11.95 0.22 12.90
C MET A 244 11.28 0.00 14.26
N PHE A 245 12.02 -0.51 15.26
CA PHE A 245 11.55 -0.76 16.63
C PHE A 245 12.30 0.07 17.68
N SER A 246 12.96 1.15 17.27
CA SER A 246 13.66 2.02 18.20
C SER A 246 12.65 2.73 19.11
N GLU A 247 12.92 2.78 20.41
CA GLU A 247 12.01 3.25 21.46
C GLU A 247 10.68 2.46 21.60
N THR A 248 10.48 1.34 20.87
CA THR A 248 9.29 0.48 20.99
C THR A 248 9.37 -0.38 22.26
N LYS A 249 9.05 0.22 23.41
CA LYS A 249 9.35 -0.36 24.74
C LYS A 249 8.73 -1.73 24.98
N LYS A 250 7.49 -1.99 24.54
CA LYS A 250 6.80 -3.26 24.82
C LYS A 250 7.07 -4.38 23.81
N PHE A 251 7.63 -4.08 22.64
CA PHE A 251 7.76 -5.07 21.58
C PHE A 251 8.78 -6.15 21.95
N ASN A 252 8.33 -7.40 22.02
CA ASN A 252 9.19 -8.55 22.27
C ASN A 252 8.65 -9.86 21.65
N SER A 253 7.99 -9.78 20.48
CA SER A 253 7.56 -10.96 19.71
C SER A 253 8.73 -11.64 19.00
N ASP A 254 8.60 -12.93 18.69
CA ASP A 254 9.63 -13.66 17.95
C ASP A 254 9.70 -13.17 16.48
N LEU A 255 10.91 -13.13 15.92
CA LEU A 255 11.21 -12.74 14.53
C LEU A 255 12.02 -13.81 13.80
N ASP A 256 12.01 -15.05 14.30
CA ASP A 256 12.88 -16.13 13.86
C ASP A 256 12.55 -16.67 12.47
N LYS A 257 11.35 -16.42 11.94
CA LYS A 257 10.95 -16.80 10.57
C LYS A 257 11.34 -15.79 9.51
N TRP A 258 11.77 -14.59 9.90
CA TRP A 258 12.17 -13.56 8.95
C TRP A 258 13.41 -13.97 8.16
N GLN A 259 13.39 -13.68 6.85
CA GLN A 259 14.50 -13.95 5.93
C GLN A 259 14.95 -12.65 5.25
N PRO A 260 15.73 -11.77 5.91
CA PRO A 260 16.06 -10.43 5.42
C PRO A 260 17.14 -10.41 4.31
N LYS A 261 16.89 -11.09 3.18
CA LYS A 261 17.85 -11.32 2.09
C LYS A 261 18.33 -10.04 1.41
N SER A 262 17.48 -9.03 1.31
CA SER A 262 17.76 -7.78 0.57
C SER A 262 18.20 -6.62 1.48
N ILE A 263 18.37 -6.85 2.78
CA ILE A 263 18.55 -5.78 3.76
C ILE A 263 19.87 -5.04 3.56
N LYS A 264 19.81 -3.72 3.42
CA LYS A 264 20.99 -2.85 3.28
C LYS A 264 21.33 -2.16 4.59
N SER A 265 20.32 -1.83 5.40
CA SER A 265 20.51 -1.16 6.67
C SER A 265 19.42 -1.54 7.69
N VAL A 266 19.88 -1.73 8.91
CA VAL A 266 19.14 -2.05 10.14
C VAL A 266 19.55 -1.04 11.22
N PHE A 267 19.98 0.15 10.78
CA PHE A 267 20.56 1.15 11.66
C PHE A 267 19.60 1.49 12.79
N GLY A 268 20.00 1.33 14.04
CA GLY A 268 19.19 1.69 15.20
C GLY A 268 17.95 0.82 15.39
N MET A 269 17.78 -0.29 14.68
CA MET A 269 16.50 -1.03 14.61
C MET A 269 15.87 -1.29 15.98
N PHE A 270 16.67 -1.64 16.99
CA PHE A 270 16.22 -1.94 18.35
C PHE A 270 16.75 -0.96 19.41
N ALA A 271 17.22 0.22 19.01
CA ALA A 271 17.81 1.19 19.92
C ALA A 271 16.82 1.56 21.04
N ASN A 272 17.30 1.54 22.29
CA ASN A 272 16.49 1.79 23.49
C ASN A 272 15.19 0.93 23.59
N SER A 273 15.11 -0.23 22.95
CA SER A 273 13.99 -1.18 23.08
C SER A 273 14.26 -2.25 24.14
N MET A 274 13.23 -3.02 24.53
CA MET A 274 13.38 -4.19 25.43
C MET A 274 13.52 -5.52 24.67
N PHE A 275 13.66 -5.48 23.34
CA PHE A 275 13.71 -6.67 22.49
C PHE A 275 14.92 -7.55 22.82
N ASN A 276 14.67 -8.82 23.11
CA ASN A 276 15.71 -9.78 23.48
C ASN A 276 15.56 -11.18 22.84
N LYS A 277 14.65 -11.33 21.87
CA LYS A 277 14.45 -12.60 21.17
C LYS A 277 15.63 -12.94 20.26
N SER A 278 15.81 -14.23 20.01
CA SER A 278 16.90 -14.72 19.17
C SER A 278 16.65 -14.37 17.71
N LEU A 279 17.67 -13.82 17.06
CA LEU A 279 17.73 -13.52 15.64
C LEU A 279 18.71 -14.47 14.92
N LYS A 280 19.20 -15.53 15.58
CA LYS A 280 20.22 -16.45 15.03
C LYS A 280 19.81 -17.10 13.70
N SER A 281 18.51 -17.33 13.48
CA SER A 281 17.99 -17.86 12.22
C SER A 281 18.23 -16.94 11.01
N TRP A 282 18.52 -15.66 11.23
CA TRP A 282 18.81 -14.71 10.16
C TRP A 282 20.17 -14.97 9.51
N GLU A 283 21.10 -15.70 10.16
CA GLU A 283 22.47 -15.90 9.68
C GLU A 283 22.54 -16.38 8.22
N SER A 284 21.70 -17.35 7.82
CA SER A 284 21.66 -17.89 6.45
C SER A 284 20.92 -17.00 5.44
N HIS A 285 20.37 -15.86 5.89
CA HIS A 285 19.48 -15.00 5.12
C HIS A 285 19.93 -13.55 5.11
N LEU A 286 21.05 -13.21 5.74
CA LEU A 286 21.62 -11.87 5.65
C LEU A 286 22.53 -11.77 4.42
N PRO A 287 22.60 -10.60 3.76
CA PRO A 287 23.52 -10.40 2.66
C PRO A 287 24.97 -10.39 3.15
N ASN A 288 25.88 -10.88 2.30
CA ASN A 288 27.33 -10.97 2.58
C ASN A 288 28.02 -9.60 2.77
N LYS A 289 27.31 -8.49 2.56
CA LYS A 289 27.83 -7.14 2.80
C LYS A 289 27.77 -6.85 4.30
N ILE A 290 28.87 -6.36 4.87
CA ILE A 290 28.96 -6.00 6.29
C ILE A 290 27.85 -5.00 6.62
N LEU A 291 26.82 -5.46 7.33
CA LEU A 291 25.88 -4.60 8.02
C LEU A 291 26.66 -3.91 9.14
N ASN A 292 26.53 -2.59 9.26
CA ASN A 292 27.22 -1.85 10.31
C ASN A 292 26.60 -2.22 11.68
N ALA A 293 27.24 -3.17 12.36
CA ALA A 293 26.71 -3.78 13.56
C ALA A 293 26.67 -2.84 14.78
N GLN A 294 27.35 -1.68 14.71
CA GLN A 294 27.25 -0.61 15.71
C GLN A 294 25.82 -0.08 15.89
N ASP A 295 24.94 -0.37 14.93
CA ASP A 295 23.63 0.23 14.90
C ASP A 295 22.53 -0.66 15.47
N PHE A 296 22.77 -1.96 15.68
CA PHE A 296 21.78 -2.84 16.34
C PHE A 296 21.62 -2.54 17.83
N ASN A 297 22.68 -2.06 18.49
CA ASN A 297 22.83 -2.18 19.94
C ASN A 297 23.00 -0.85 20.68
N ARG A 298 22.53 0.28 20.13
CA ARG A 298 22.55 1.54 20.88
C ARG A 298 21.54 1.44 22.05
N ASN A 299 22.03 1.01 23.21
CA ASN A 299 21.25 0.69 24.41
C ASN A 299 20.16 -0.39 24.20
N ALA A 300 20.39 -1.35 23.30
CA ALA A 300 19.52 -2.53 23.21
C ALA A 300 20.00 -3.60 24.21
N ILE A 301 19.18 -4.62 24.46
CA ILE A 301 19.51 -5.76 25.33
C ILE A 301 20.08 -6.93 24.49
N LEU A 302 20.42 -6.66 23.23
CA LEU A 302 20.96 -7.65 22.29
C LEU A 302 22.45 -7.89 22.54
N ASN A 303 22.86 -9.15 22.45
CA ASN A 303 24.21 -9.63 22.71
C ASN A 303 24.51 -10.87 21.84
N GLU A 304 25.67 -11.51 22.06
CA GLU A 304 26.12 -12.65 21.25
C GLU A 304 25.19 -13.87 21.30
N ASP A 305 24.36 -14.00 22.34
CA ASP A 305 23.45 -15.13 22.52
C ASP A 305 22.21 -15.02 21.64
N ASN A 306 21.84 -13.80 21.24
CA ASN A 306 20.66 -13.53 20.43
C ASN A 306 20.98 -12.99 19.03
N LEU A 307 22.18 -12.50 18.76
CA LEU A 307 22.57 -11.98 17.44
C LEU A 307 23.14 -13.07 16.51
N PRO A 308 22.94 -12.93 15.18
CA PRO A 308 23.73 -13.61 14.16
C PRO A 308 25.24 -13.50 14.39
N VAL A 309 25.95 -14.57 14.08
CA VAL A 309 27.42 -14.67 14.24
C VAL A 309 28.13 -13.62 13.40
N GLN A 310 27.67 -13.40 12.17
CA GLN A 310 28.27 -12.37 11.31
C GLN A 310 28.17 -10.96 11.89
N ILE A 311 27.06 -10.63 12.56
CA ILE A 311 26.85 -9.33 13.22
C ILE A 311 27.77 -9.23 14.44
N THR A 312 27.81 -10.28 15.26
CA THR A 312 28.67 -10.34 16.46
C THR A 312 30.15 -10.14 16.14
N LYS A 313 30.64 -10.75 15.05
CA LYS A 313 32.03 -10.57 14.58
C LYS A 313 32.33 -9.12 14.21
N SER A 314 31.40 -8.44 13.54
CA SER A 314 31.56 -7.04 13.16
C SER A 314 31.59 -6.12 14.39
N ILE A 315 30.76 -6.35 15.42
CA ILE A 315 30.79 -5.56 16.67
C ILE A 315 32.17 -5.65 17.33
N LYS A 316 32.67 -6.87 17.56
CA LYS A 316 33.98 -7.11 18.19
C LYS A 316 35.11 -6.43 17.45
N HIS A 317 35.14 -6.56 16.12
CA HIS A 317 36.18 -5.93 15.30
C HIS A 317 36.23 -4.41 15.48
N PHE A 318 35.09 -3.73 15.52
CA PHE A 318 35.03 -2.28 15.74
C PHE A 318 35.44 -1.88 17.17
N GLU A 319 35.04 -2.64 18.19
CA GLU A 319 35.47 -2.40 19.56
C GLU A 319 36.99 -2.52 19.73
N ASP A 320 37.60 -3.51 19.07
CA ASP A 320 39.04 -3.71 19.08
C ASP A 320 39.78 -2.55 18.40
N LEU A 321 39.28 -2.05 17.25
CA LEU A 321 39.81 -0.86 16.58
C LEU A 321 39.70 0.39 17.46
N LYS A 322 38.59 0.58 18.18
CA LYS A 322 38.40 1.73 19.09
C LYS A 322 39.37 1.68 20.27
N LYS A 323 39.58 0.49 20.86
CA LYS A 323 40.57 0.28 21.93
C LYS A 323 41.99 0.56 21.44
N ALA A 324 42.33 0.08 20.24
CA ALA A 324 43.64 0.30 19.63
C ALA A 324 43.92 1.79 19.33
N GLY A 325 42.93 2.54 18.83
CA GLY A 325 43.07 3.98 18.54
C GLY A 325 43.13 4.88 19.78
N ASN A 326 42.51 4.47 20.88
CA ASN A 326 42.59 5.19 22.16
C ASN A 326 43.91 4.95 22.92
N ASN A 327 44.61 3.85 22.64
CA ASN A 327 45.93 3.56 23.21
C ASN A 327 47.08 4.26 22.46
N GLN A 328 46.79 5.08 21.44
CA GLN A 328 47.75 5.85 20.64
C GLN A 328 47.67 7.37 20.87
N LYS A 329 46.93 7.83 21.88
CA LYS A 329 46.90 9.22 22.37
C LYS A 329 47.34 9.25 23.82
#